data_AF-A0A1I2UTB2-F1
#
_entry.id   AF-A0A1I2UTB2-F1
#
_cell.length_a   1.000
_cell.length_b   1.000
_cell.length_c   1.000
_cell.angle_alpha   90.00
_cell.angle_beta   90.00
_cell.angle_gamma   90.00
#
_symmetry.space_group_name_H-M   'P 1'
#
loop_
_entity.id
_entity.type
_entity.pdbx_description
1 polymer ?
#
loop_
_entity_poly.entity_id
_entity_poly.type
_entity_poly.pdbx_seq_one_letter_code
_entity_poly.pdbx_strand_id
1 'polypeptide(L)'
;MIQVGNVWTYIFAPEINNKVTGKWIYEGSADFFREIAPQLDELANQGILNMAKFANKYNKCDPCPYIKNSVLCVYTLIPQEEQPRLAIQEKLGLWTEVYKTEKQTKMEWSPGGILYEKYIKYWRDKRGTL
;
A
#
# COMPACT_ATOMS: atom_id res chain seq x y z
N MET A 1 -11.73 -2.48 -9.66
CA MET A 1 -10.49 -1.68 -9.76
C MET A 1 -10.76 -0.22 -10.09
N ILE A 2 -10.15 0.72 -9.36
CA ILE A 2 -9.98 2.11 -9.82
C ILE A 2 -8.48 2.38 -9.89
N GLN A 3 -7.95 2.58 -11.09
CA GLN A 3 -6.58 3.04 -11.26
C GLN A 3 -6.56 4.58 -11.13
N VAL A 4 -5.83 5.10 -10.14
CA VAL A 4 -5.63 6.55 -9.99
C VAL A 4 -4.35 6.92 -10.73
N GLY A 5 -4.46 7.04 -12.05
CA GLY A 5 -3.37 7.39 -12.95
C GLY A 5 -2.23 6.36 -12.98
N ASN A 6 -1.03 6.79 -13.38
CA ASN A 6 0.13 5.89 -13.56
C ASN A 6 0.87 5.55 -12.27
N VAL A 7 0.39 6.02 -11.10
CA VAL A 7 1.14 5.99 -9.84
C VAL A 7 0.63 4.91 -8.90
N TRP A 8 -0.69 4.81 -8.75
CA TRP A 8 -1.33 3.91 -7.78
C TRP A 8 -2.50 3.16 -8.41
N THR A 9 -2.63 1.90 -8.05
CA THR A 9 -3.83 1.10 -8.31
C THR A 9 -4.59 0.92 -7.00
N TYR A 10 -5.88 1.19 -7.02
CA TYR A 10 -6.76 1.04 -5.86
C TYR A 10 -7.83 -0.03 -6.13
N ILE A 11 -8.11 -0.80 -5.07
CA ILE A 11 -9.12 -1.85 -4.97
C ILE A 11 -10.05 -1.45 -3.81
N PHE A 12 -11.36 -1.48 -4.03
CA PHE A 12 -12.36 -1.03 -3.05
C PHE A 12 -13.56 -1.97 -3.03
N ALA A 13 -14.14 -2.17 -1.85
CA ALA A 13 -15.49 -2.71 -1.76
C ALA A 13 -16.52 -1.60 -2.07
N PRO A 14 -17.65 -1.93 -2.71
CA PRO A 14 -18.61 -0.95 -3.25
C PRO A 14 -19.32 -0.05 -2.21
N GLU A 15 -19.35 -0.42 -0.92
CA GLU A 15 -20.16 0.27 0.10
C GLU A 15 -19.38 0.90 1.26
N ILE A 16 -18.07 1.10 1.12
CA ILE A 16 -17.23 1.43 2.27
C ILE A 16 -16.93 2.92 2.43
N ASN A 17 -17.13 3.40 3.66
CA ASN A 17 -16.66 4.70 4.12
C ASN A 17 -15.14 4.65 4.34
N ASN A 18 -14.38 5.60 3.77
CA ASN A 18 -12.91 5.67 3.79
C ASN A 18 -12.26 5.91 5.19
N LYS A 19 -12.95 5.59 6.29
CA LYS A 19 -12.43 5.67 7.66
C LYS A 19 -11.66 4.40 8.03
N VAL A 20 -10.36 4.39 7.74
CA VAL A 20 -9.45 3.28 8.05
C VAL A 20 -8.67 3.52 9.34
N THR A 21 -8.35 2.46 10.09
CA THR A 21 -7.54 2.55 11.32
C THR A 21 -6.08 2.17 11.11
N GLY A 22 -5.81 1.35 10.09
CA GLY A 22 -4.47 1.00 9.66
C GLY A 22 -4.49 0.06 8.47
N LYS A 23 -3.38 -0.65 8.28
CA LYS A 23 -3.15 -1.49 7.12
C LYS A 23 -2.10 -2.57 7.37
N TRP A 24 -2.35 -3.74 6.80
CA TRP A 24 -1.34 -4.75 6.54
C TRP A 24 -0.49 -4.37 5.32
N ILE A 25 0.81 -4.61 5.40
CA ILE A 25 1.79 -4.16 4.41
C ILE A 25 2.52 -5.37 3.83
N TYR A 26 2.41 -5.56 2.52
CA TYR A 26 3.09 -6.62 1.78
C TYR A 26 4.07 -6.00 0.79
N GLU A 27 5.25 -6.60 0.65
CA GLU A 27 6.25 -6.17 -0.33
C GLU A 27 6.32 -7.14 -1.51
N GLY A 28 6.46 -6.60 -2.72
CA GLY A 28 6.52 -7.38 -3.95
C GLY A 28 6.85 -6.52 -5.17
N SER A 29 6.83 -7.11 -6.37
CA SER A 29 6.96 -6.32 -7.60
C SER A 29 5.61 -5.68 -7.97
N ALA A 30 5.65 -4.54 -8.67
CA ALA A 30 4.43 -3.92 -9.18
C ALA A 30 3.74 -4.78 -10.24
N ASP A 31 4.50 -5.54 -11.04
CA ASP A 31 3.97 -6.50 -12.01
C ASP A 31 3.17 -7.61 -11.32
N PHE A 32 3.75 -8.22 -10.30
CA PHE A 32 3.06 -9.24 -9.52
C PHE A 32 1.75 -8.70 -8.92
N PHE A 33 1.77 -7.51 -8.32
CA PHE A 33 0.54 -6.91 -7.79
C PHE A 33 -0.49 -6.56 -8.86
N ARG A 34 -0.08 -6.23 -10.09
CA ARG A 34 -1.01 -6.08 -11.22
C ARG A 34 -1.63 -7.43 -11.61
N GLU A 35 -0.84 -8.49 -11.65
CA GLU A 35 -1.32 -9.84 -11.98
C GLU A 35 -2.35 -10.35 -10.97
N ILE A 36 -2.17 -10.07 -9.67
CA ILE A 36 -3.11 -10.48 -8.62
C ILE A 36 -4.25 -9.48 -8.35
N ALA A 37 -4.29 -8.35 -9.06
CA ALA A 37 -5.27 -7.29 -8.84
C ALA A 37 -6.74 -7.75 -9.08
N PRO A 38 -7.06 -8.59 -10.08
CA PRO A 38 -8.40 -9.13 -10.25
C PRO A 38 -8.88 -9.93 -9.03
N GLN A 39 -7.99 -10.74 -8.43
CA GLN A 39 -8.30 -11.54 -7.26
C GLN A 39 -8.48 -10.67 -6.00
N LEU A 40 -7.74 -9.55 -5.89
CA LEU A 40 -7.97 -8.55 -4.85
C LEU A 40 -9.33 -7.87 -5.02
N ASP A 41 -9.74 -7.55 -6.26
CA ASP A 41 -11.06 -7.01 -6.57
C ASP A 41 -12.18 -8.00 -6.20
N GLU A 42 -12.00 -9.30 -6.45
CA GLU A 42 -12.95 -10.34 -6.01
C GLU A 42 -13.16 -10.31 -4.49
N LEU A 43 -12.08 -10.31 -3.72
CA LEU A 43 -12.16 -10.25 -2.26
C LEU A 43 -12.82 -8.94 -1.77
N ALA A 44 -12.60 -7.83 -2.47
CA ALA A 44 -13.24 -6.57 -2.16
C ALA A 44 -14.73 -6.56 -2.49
N ASN A 45 -15.13 -7.14 -3.63
CA ASN A 45 -16.53 -7.30 -4.00
C ASN A 45 -17.30 -8.21 -3.02
N GLN A 46 -16.61 -9.17 -2.40
CA GLN A 46 -17.17 -10.02 -1.33
C GLN A 46 -17.23 -9.32 0.05
N GLY A 47 -16.70 -8.09 0.17
CA GLY A 47 -16.62 -7.36 1.42
C GLY A 47 -15.55 -7.88 2.39
N ILE A 48 -14.68 -8.80 1.95
CA ILE A 48 -13.55 -9.31 2.75
C ILE A 48 -12.45 -8.26 2.84
N LEU A 49 -12.15 -7.59 1.72
CA LEU A 49 -11.22 -6.47 1.71
C LEU A 49 -11.98 -5.15 1.67
N ASN A 50 -11.70 -4.29 2.64
CA ASN A 50 -12.33 -2.98 2.66
C ASN A 50 -11.77 -2.08 1.55
N MET A 51 -10.45 -1.95 1.55
CA MET A 51 -9.69 -1.21 0.56
C MET A 51 -8.29 -1.80 0.49
N ALA A 52 -7.74 -1.92 -0.70
CA ALA A 52 -6.33 -2.19 -0.90
C ALA A 52 -5.74 -1.25 -1.96
N LYS A 53 -4.45 -0.98 -1.88
CA LYS A 53 -3.75 -0.23 -2.92
C LYS A 53 -2.30 -0.65 -3.05
N PHE A 54 -1.76 -0.54 -4.25
CA PHE A 54 -0.32 -0.74 -4.47
C PHE A 54 0.27 0.30 -5.41
N ALA A 55 1.58 0.52 -5.28
CA ALA A 55 2.33 1.45 -6.12
C ALA A 55 2.67 0.81 -7.46
N ASN A 56 2.42 1.49 -8.58
CA ASN A 56 2.76 0.97 -9.91
C ASN A 56 4.26 1.04 -10.25
N LYS A 57 5.06 1.74 -9.42
CA LYS A 57 6.52 1.91 -9.56
C LYS A 57 6.95 2.37 -10.96
N TYR A 58 6.16 3.25 -11.59
CA TYR A 58 6.47 3.77 -12.91
C TYR A 58 7.58 4.83 -12.82
N ASN A 59 8.78 4.54 -13.35
CA ASN A 59 10.00 5.33 -13.15
C ASN A 59 9.87 6.85 -13.37
N LYS A 60 9.01 7.30 -14.28
CA LYS A 60 8.83 8.73 -14.58
C LYS A 60 7.91 9.47 -13.59
N CYS A 61 7.06 8.73 -12.87
CA CYS A 61 5.99 9.31 -12.03
C CYS A 61 5.94 8.71 -10.62
N ASP A 62 6.91 7.88 -10.25
CA ASP A 62 6.99 7.26 -8.93
C ASP A 62 7.37 8.32 -7.88
N PRO A 63 6.52 8.60 -6.87
CA PRO A 63 6.82 9.55 -5.82
C PRO A 63 7.88 9.04 -4.84
N CYS A 64 8.10 7.72 -4.78
CA CYS A 64 9.00 7.06 -3.84
C CYS A 64 9.97 6.09 -4.56
N PRO A 65 10.78 6.58 -5.52
CA PRO A 65 11.64 5.73 -6.34
C PRO A 65 12.76 5.04 -5.55
N TYR A 66 13.08 5.54 -4.35
CA TYR A 66 14.07 4.96 -3.43
C TYR A 66 13.59 3.70 -2.70
N ILE A 67 12.27 3.43 -2.67
CA ILE A 67 11.72 2.19 -2.13
C ILE A 67 11.80 1.15 -3.26
N LYS A 68 12.69 0.16 -3.17
CA LYS A 68 12.94 -0.75 -4.32
C LYS A 68 11.70 -1.53 -4.74
N ASN A 69 11.02 -2.13 -3.78
CA ASN A 69 9.83 -2.94 -4.00
C ASN A 69 8.57 -2.06 -4.10
N SER A 70 7.56 -2.55 -4.81
CA SER A 70 6.21 -2.05 -4.61
C SER A 70 5.69 -2.53 -3.25
N VAL A 71 4.71 -1.81 -2.73
CA VAL A 71 4.05 -2.13 -1.48
C VAL A 71 2.56 -2.23 -1.74
N LEU A 72 1.96 -3.36 -1.37
CA LEU A 72 0.52 -3.53 -1.27
C LEU A 72 0.09 -3.22 0.16
N CYS A 73 -0.77 -2.23 0.31
CA CYS A 73 -1.39 -1.84 1.56
C CYS A 73 -2.83 -2.34 1.58
N VAL A 74 -3.19 -3.18 2.55
CA VAL A 74 -4.55 -3.70 2.73
C VAL A 74 -5.11 -3.11 4.01
N TYR A 75 -6.11 -2.28 3.87
CA TYR A 75 -6.63 -1.45 4.94
C TYR A 75 -7.71 -2.16 5.75
N THR A 76 -7.68 -1.91 7.05
CA THR A 76 -8.66 -2.45 8.00
C THR A 76 -9.42 -1.32 8.67
N LEU A 77 -10.68 -1.59 9.01
CA LEU A 77 -11.52 -0.67 9.79
C LEU A 77 -11.26 -0.90 11.29
N ILE A 78 -10.95 -2.13 11.68
CA ILE A 78 -10.56 -2.49 13.05
C ILE A 78 -9.03 -2.66 13.12
N PRO A 79 -8.36 -2.18 14.18
CA PRO A 79 -6.92 -2.37 14.32
C PRO A 79 -6.51 -3.85 14.30
N GLN A 80 -5.54 -4.20 13.44
CA GLN A 80 -4.98 -5.56 13.34
C GLN A 80 -6.02 -6.65 13.03
N GLU A 81 -7.10 -6.29 12.33
CA GLU A 81 -8.10 -7.25 11.87
C GLU A 81 -7.45 -8.33 11.00
N GLU A 82 -7.52 -9.59 11.45
CA GLU A 82 -6.77 -10.69 10.83
C GLU A 82 -7.45 -11.28 9.58
N GLN A 83 -8.77 -11.18 9.49
CA GLN A 83 -9.54 -11.83 8.43
C GLN A 83 -9.09 -11.43 7.01
N PRO A 84 -8.82 -10.14 6.70
CA PRO A 84 -8.22 -9.74 5.43
C PRO A 84 -6.85 -10.36 5.16
N ARG A 85 -6.03 -10.53 6.21
CA ARG A 85 -4.67 -11.08 6.11
C ARG A 85 -4.70 -12.58 5.83
N LEU A 86 -5.57 -13.32 6.52
CA LEU A 86 -5.78 -14.76 6.31
C LEU A 86 -6.35 -15.04 4.91
N ALA A 87 -7.33 -14.25 4.46
CA ALA A 87 -7.88 -14.40 3.11
C ALA A 87 -6.84 -14.15 2.01
N ILE A 88 -5.95 -13.19 2.20
CA ILE A 88 -4.83 -12.93 1.29
C ILE A 88 -3.83 -14.09 1.28
N GLN A 89 -3.54 -14.68 2.45
CA GLN A 89 -2.67 -15.85 2.54
C GLN A 89 -3.26 -17.04 1.77
N GLU A 90 -4.53 -17.35 2.02
CA GLU A 90 -5.22 -18.49 1.41
C GLU A 90 -5.37 -18.33 -0.10
N LYS A 91 -5.82 -17.15 -0.56
CA LYS A 91 -6.18 -16.95 -1.98
C LYS A 91 -4.98 -16.58 -2.84
N LEU A 92 -4.00 -15.87 -2.29
CA LEU A 92 -2.90 -15.26 -3.05
C LEU A 92 -1.52 -15.76 -2.64
N GLY A 93 -1.42 -16.58 -1.59
CA GLY A 93 -0.15 -17.10 -1.09
C GLY A 93 0.75 -16.04 -0.47
N LEU A 94 0.20 -14.89 -0.06
CA LEU A 94 0.96 -13.77 0.50
C LEU A 94 0.82 -13.71 2.01
N TRP A 95 1.93 -13.44 2.69
CA TRP A 95 1.97 -13.29 4.14
C TRP A 95 2.73 -12.04 4.57
N THR A 96 2.32 -11.47 5.70
CA THR A 96 3.04 -10.40 6.37
C THR A 96 2.74 -10.41 7.87
N GLU A 97 3.72 -9.97 8.66
CA GLU A 97 3.54 -9.60 10.07
C GLU A 97 3.52 -8.08 10.26
N VAL A 98 3.66 -7.32 9.17
CA VAL A 98 3.79 -5.87 9.22
C VAL A 98 2.41 -5.23 9.18
N TYR A 99 1.95 -4.76 10.34
CA TYR A 99 0.81 -3.88 10.46
C TYR A 99 1.26 -2.46 10.81
N LYS A 100 0.65 -1.44 10.17
CA LYS A 100 0.84 -0.03 10.56
C LYS A 100 -0.48 0.68 10.73
N THR A 101 -0.60 1.40 11.85
CA THR A 101 -1.74 2.30 12.08
C THR A 101 -1.63 3.56 11.22
N GLU A 102 -2.75 4.25 11.00
CA GLU A 102 -2.72 5.58 10.37
C GLU A 102 -1.92 6.59 11.20
N LYS A 103 -2.00 6.52 12.53
CA LYS A 103 -1.21 7.38 13.44
C LYS A 103 0.30 7.17 13.24
N GLN A 104 0.75 5.91 13.18
CA GLN A 104 2.15 5.59 12.94
C GLN A 104 2.58 6.03 11.53
N THR A 105 1.75 5.76 10.51
CA THR A 105 2.03 6.21 9.14
C THR A 105 2.20 7.73 9.08
N LYS A 106 1.30 8.49 9.72
CA LYS A 106 1.38 9.96 9.77
C LYS A 106 2.66 10.43 10.46
N MET A 107 3.04 9.81 11.56
CA MET A 107 4.26 10.14 12.29
C MET A 107 5.52 9.86 11.46
N GLU A 108 5.60 8.71 10.79
CA GLU A 108 6.75 8.33 9.97
C GLU A 108 6.94 9.23 8.73
N TRP A 109 5.85 9.81 8.20
CA TRP A 109 5.85 10.74 7.07
C TRP A 109 5.89 12.22 7.46
N SER A 110 5.79 12.55 8.74
CA SER A 110 5.95 13.93 9.22
C SER A 110 7.44 14.33 9.28
N PRO A 111 7.78 15.63 9.32
CA PRO A 111 9.16 16.08 9.51
C PRO A 111 9.84 15.40 10.70
N GLY A 112 11.06 14.88 10.53
CA GLY A 112 11.78 14.07 11.52
C GLY A 112 11.39 12.59 11.54
N GLY A 113 10.34 12.19 10.82
CA GLY A 113 9.92 10.80 10.66
C GLY A 113 10.78 10.01 9.68
N ILE A 114 10.96 8.71 9.91
CA ILE A 114 11.91 7.89 9.14
C ILE A 114 11.64 7.85 7.62
N LEU A 115 10.38 7.86 7.19
CA LEU A 115 10.02 7.83 5.77
C LEU A 115 10.21 9.20 5.13
N TYR A 116 9.90 10.26 5.88
CA TYR A 116 10.16 11.64 5.46
C TYR A 116 11.65 11.91 5.29
N GLU A 117 12.49 11.51 6.25
CA GLU A 117 13.94 11.73 6.16
C GLU A 117 14.57 10.96 4.98
N LYS A 118 14.10 9.73 4.72
CA LYS A 118 14.51 8.97 3.54
C LYS A 118 14.10 9.66 2.24
N TYR A 119 12.88 10.19 2.19
CA TYR A 119 12.37 10.95 1.04
C TYR A 119 13.24 12.19 0.76
N ILE A 120 13.46 13.02 1.77
CA ILE A 120 14.25 14.25 1.65
C ILE A 120 15.69 13.93 1.27
N LYS A 121 16.32 12.95 1.91
CA LYS A 121 17.69 12.52 1.59
C LYS A 121 17.81 12.12 0.12
N TYR A 122 16.93 11.26 -0.38
CA TYR A 122 16.97 10.82 -1.78
C TYR A 122 16.88 12.01 -2.75
N TRP A 123 15.94 12.92 -2.53
CA TRP A 123 15.75 14.05 -3.45
C TRP A 123 16.85 15.11 -3.34
N ARG A 124 17.44 15.28 -2.15
CA ARG A 124 18.63 16.11 -1.97
C ARG A 124 19.81 15.54 -2.75
N ASP A 125 20.09 14.25 -2.58
CA ASP A 125 21.23 13.59 -3.21
C ASP A 125 21.05 13.55 -4.75
N LYS A 126 19.82 13.35 -5.25
CA LYS A 126 19.49 13.33 -6.68
C LYS A 126 19.58 14.70 -7.36
N ARG A 127 19.30 15.79 -6.65
CA ARG A 127 19.39 17.15 -7.20
C ARG A 127 20.82 17.68 -7.26
N GLY A 128 21.80 16.93 -6.72
CA GLY A 128 23.09 17.48 -6.34
C GLY A 128 22.90 18.36 -5.12
N THR A 129 23.86 18.34 -4.21
CA THR A 129 24.05 19.45 -3.26
C THR A 129 23.89 20.78 -4.00
N LEU A 130 22.91 21.59 -3.57
CA LEU A 130 22.79 23.00 -3.97
C LEU A 130 24.12 23.71 -3.77
#